data_AF-A0A840YB19-F1
#
_entry.id   AF-A0A840YB19-F1
#
_cell.length_a   1.000
_cell.length_b   1.000
_cell.length_c   1.000
_cell.angle_alpha   90.00
_cell.angle_beta   90.00
_cell.angle_gamma   90.00
#
_symmetry.space_group_name_H-M   'P 1'
#
loop_
_entity.id
_entity.type
_entity.pdbx_description
1 polymer ?
#
loop_
_entity_poly.entity_id
_entity_poly.type
_entity_poly.pdbx_seq_one_letter_code
_entity_poly.pdbx_strand_id
1 'polypeptide(L)' 'MRADMAGMDLDVAGAVALAREMGVSGWAAADLLTALRLGLVAGLAARTAPTDAGGSPHGG' A
#
# COMPACT_ATOMS: atom_id res chain seq x y z
N MET A 1 -5.78 -16.35 4.18
CA MET A 1 -5.40 -15.62 5.41
C MET A 1 -5.55 -14.14 5.09
N ARG A 2 -6.36 -13.41 5.86
CA ARG A 2 -6.57 -11.97 5.66
C ARG A 2 -5.87 -11.19 6.76
N ALA A 3 -5.27 -10.07 6.39
CA ALA A 3 -4.65 -9.15 7.33
C ALA A 3 -5.30 -7.77 7.16
N ASP A 4 -5.90 -7.25 8.24
CA ASP A 4 -6.42 -5.89 8.28
C ASP A 4 -5.26 -4.89 8.37
N MET A 5 -5.26 -3.92 7.46
CA MET A 5 -4.28 -2.85 7.38
C MET A 5 -4.98 -1.51 7.17
N ALA A 6 -5.21 -0.79 8.28
CA ALA A 6 -5.77 0.56 8.26
C ALA A 6 -7.07 0.65 7.43
N GLY A 7 -7.95 -0.34 7.56
CA GLY A 7 -9.22 -0.39 6.83
C GLY A 7 -9.15 -1.03 5.44
N MET A 8 -8.02 -1.63 5.07
CA MET A 8 -7.90 -2.48 3.88
C MET A 8 -7.57 -3.92 4.28
N ASP A 9 -8.33 -4.86 3.73
CA ASP A 9 -8.02 -6.29 3.82
C ASP A 9 -6.99 -6.67 2.75
N LEU A 10 -5.83 -7.15 3.18
CA LEU A 10 -4.86 -7.77 2.27
C LEU A 10 -5.07 -9.28 2.23
N ASP A 11 -5.27 -9.82 1.02
CA ASP A 11 -5.13 -11.24 0.78
C ASP A 11 -3.66 -11.65 0.74
N VAL A 12 -3.15 -12.06 1.90
CA VAL A 12 -1.76 -12.48 2.07
C VAL A 12 -1.46 -13.73 1.24
N ALA A 13 -2.44 -14.62 1.03
CA ALA A 13 -2.23 -15.84 0.27
C ALA A 13 -2.02 -15.53 -1.22
N GLY A 14 -2.86 -14.68 -1.80
CA GLY A 14 -2.67 -14.18 -3.17
C GLY A 14 -1.36 -13.40 -3.34
N ALA A 15 -0.99 -12.57 -2.37
CA ALA A 15 0.26 -11.80 -2.43
C ALA A 15 1.51 -12.71 -2.39
N VAL A 16 1.50 -13.78 -1.59
CA VAL A 16 2.58 -14.79 -1.56
C VAL A 16 2.62 -15.60 -2.86
N ALA A 17 1.46 -15.95 -3.43
CA ALA A 17 1.41 -16.64 -4.73
C ALA A 17 2.04 -15.78 -5.83
N LEU A 18 1.71 -14.49 -5.88
CA LEU A 18 2.26 -13.53 -6.83
C LEU A 18 3.77 -13.32 -6.62
N ALA A 19 4.24 -13.27 -5.37
CA ALA A 19 5.68 -13.23 -5.07
C ALA A 19 6.41 -14.46 -5.64
N ARG A 20 5.80 -15.66 -5.56
CA ARG A 20 6.37 -16.88 -6.16
C ARG A 20 6.38 -16.83 -7.68
N GLU A 21 5.35 -16.27 -8.32
CA GLU A 21 5.32 -16.08 -9.77
C GLU A 21 6.43 -15.14 -10.25
N MET A 22 6.82 -14.16 -9.42
CA MET A 22 7.98 -13.30 -9.66
C MET A 22 9.33 -13.96 -9.34
N GLY A 23 9.34 -15.25 -8.96
CA GLY A 23 10.55 -15.97 -8.56
C GLY A 23 11.06 -15.61 -7.17
N VAL A 24 10.31 -14.83 -6.39
CA VAL A 24 10.68 -14.42 -5.04
C VAL A 24 10.18 -15.46 -4.03
N SER A 25 11.08 -15.98 -3.19
CA SER A 25 10.75 -17.02 -2.23
C SER A 25 11.49 -16.85 -0.90
N GLY A 26 11.04 -17.59 0.12
CA GLY A 26 11.64 -17.56 1.46
C GLY A 26 11.62 -16.16 2.07
N TRP A 27 12.75 -15.77 2.67
CA TRP A 27 12.92 -14.46 3.33
C TRP A 27 12.73 -13.28 2.36
N ALA A 28 13.17 -13.38 1.11
CA ALA A 28 12.99 -12.30 0.13
C ALA A 28 11.51 -12.00 -0.17
N ALA A 29 10.65 -13.03 -0.13
CA ALA A 29 9.22 -12.83 -0.31
C ALA A 29 8.61 -12.10 0.89
N ALA A 30 9.08 -12.39 2.11
CA ALA A 30 8.66 -11.69 3.31
C ALA A 30 9.07 -10.20 3.29
N ASP A 31 10.28 -9.90 2.81
CA ASP A 31 10.77 -8.52 2.67
C ASP A 31 9.97 -7.74 1.61
N LEU A 32 9.72 -8.36 0.44
CA LEU A 32 8.87 -7.77 -0.60
C LEU A 32 7.47 -7.45 -0.07
N LEU A 33 6.84 -8.41 0.62
CA LEU A 33 5.51 -8.23 1.19
C LEU A 33 5.48 -7.15 2.26
N THR A 34 6.56 -7.04 3.04
CA THR A 34 6.72 -5.98 4.05
C THR A 34 6.86 -4.61 3.39
N ALA A 35 7.69 -4.49 2.35
CA ALA A 35 7.83 -3.26 1.58
C ALA A 35 6.50 -2.85 0.91
N LEU A 36 5.76 -3.81 0.34
CA LEU A 36 4.44 -3.58 -0.24
C LEU A 36 3.45 -3.04 0.80
N ARG A 37 3.40 -3.68 1.98
CA ARG A 37 2.57 -3.23 3.11
C ARG A 37 2.87 -1.78 3.50
N LEU A 38 4.15 -1.44 3.68
CA LEU A 38 4.57 -0.09 4.05
C LEU A 38 4.18 0.94 2.98
N GLY A 39 4.39 0.62 1.70
CA GLY A 39 3.99 1.46 0.58
C GLY A 39 2.47 1.68 0.50
N LEU A 40 1.67 0.63 0.72
CA LEU A 40 0.21 0.75 0.74
C LEU A 40 -0.29 1.65 1.87
N VAL A 41 0.26 1.52 3.07
CA VAL A 41 -0.09 2.39 4.22
C VAL A 41 0.28 3.85 3.93
N ALA A 42 1.49 4.10 3.44
CA ALA A 42 1.95 5.45 3.10
C ALA A 42 1.11 6.08 1.98
N GLY A 43 0.81 5.31 0.92
CA GLY A 43 -0.02 5.78 -0.20
C GLY A 43 -1.48 6.01 0.20
N LEU A 44 -2.04 5.21 1.11
CA LEU A 44 -3.38 5.44 1.65
C LEU A 44 -3.42 6.75 2.44
N ALA A 45 -2.45 6.96 3.33
CA ALA A 45 -2.33 8.19 4.11
C ALA A 45 -2.19 9.43 3.20
N ALA A 46 -1.43 9.33 2.11
CA ALA A 46 -1.30 10.41 1.14
C ALA A 46 -2.61 10.73 0.40
N ARG A 47 -3.46 9.75 0.13
CA ARG A 47 -4.77 9.95 -0.52
C ARG A 47 -5.82 10.59 0.40
N THR A 48 -5.74 10.29 1.69
CA THR A 48 -6.67 10.82 2.69
C THR A 48 -6.15 12.09 3.37
N ALA A 49 -4.90 12.46 3.10
CA ALA A 49 -4.36 13.74 3.52
C ALA A 49 -5.22 14.87 2.95
N PRO A 50 -5.58 15.88 3.77
CA PRO A 50 -6.23 17.08 3.26
C PRO A 50 -5.35 17.66 2.15
N THR A 51 -5.91 17.81 0.96
CA THR A 51 -5.27 18.65 -0.04
C THR A 51 -5.44 20.09 0.46
N ASP A 52 -4.34 20.79 0.71
CA ASP A 52 -4.32 22.26 0.75
C ASP A 52 -4.60 22.77 -0.69
N ALA A 53 -5.76 22.42 -1.25
CA ALA A 53 -6.36 23.15 -2.35
C ALA A 53 -7.00 24.40 -1.76
N GLY A 54 -6.16 25.25 -1.16
CA GLY A 54 -6.44 26.67 -1.01
C GLY A 54 -6.55 27.22 -2.42
N GLY A 55 -7.76 27.18 -2.98
CA GLY A 55 -8.06 27.82 -4.24
C GLY A 55 -7.69 29.29 -4.11
N SER A 56 -6.65 29.72 -4.82
CA SER A 56 -6.44 31.15 -5.03
C SER A 56 -7.68 31.67 -5.76
N PRO A 57 -8.47 32.57 -5.15
CA PRO A 57 -9.47 33.29 -5.91
C PRO A 57 -8.68 34.13 -6.91
N HIS A 58 -8.76 33.78 -8.19
CA HIS A 58 -8.30 34.67 -9.25
C HIS A 58 -9.25 35.86 -9.24
N GLY A 59 -8.89 36.90 -8.50
CA GLY A 59 -9.65 38.13 -8.37
C GLY A 59 -8.72 39.34 -8.44
N GLY A 60 -8.94 40.19 -9.45
CA GLY A 60 -8.33 41.52 -9.58
C GLY A 60 -7.63 41.72 -10.92
#